data_AF-A0A7W0T0T6-F1
#
_entry.id   AF-A0A7W0T0T6-F1
#
_cell.length_a   1.000
_cell.length_b   1.000
_cell.length_c   1.000
_cell.angle_alpha   90.00
_cell.angle_beta   90.00
_cell.angle_gamma   90.00
#
_symmetry.space_group_name_H-M   'P 1'
#
loop_
_entity.id
_entity.type
_entity.pdbx_description
1 polymer ?
#
loop_
_entity_poly.entity_id
_entity_poly.type
_entity_poly.pdbx_seq_one_letter_code
_entity_poly.pdbx_strand_id
1 'polypeptide(L)'
;MDPEEAPGWRDMYRDNPYYFNREVPRIPGLEPIDVPARLRRGAGGAERQGTTHYTAWKYLLRHTSEPGIRLVHGRHDAGSGGEPGEQAWVELDGEITFDARTRQFYDTSAFHAAVHAEVNRAYTPTEAARLMLKTDHPGPWSGGERHSAGLT
;
A
#
# COMPACT_ATOMS: atom_id res chain seq x y z
N MET A 1 20.31 -9.33 -5.83
CA MET A 1 21.29 -8.70 -4.94
C MET A 1 20.61 -7.51 -4.33
N ASP A 2 20.43 -7.52 -3.01
CA ASP A 2 19.78 -6.43 -2.30
C ASP A 2 20.72 -5.20 -2.33
N PRO A 3 20.30 -4.05 -2.88
CA PRO A 3 21.13 -2.84 -2.87
C PRO A 3 21.48 -2.36 -1.45
N GLU A 4 20.81 -2.85 -0.40
CA GLU A 4 21.15 -2.58 1.01
C GLU A 4 22.34 -3.40 1.54
N GLU A 5 22.79 -4.42 0.78
CA GLU A 5 24.02 -5.17 1.07
C GLU A 5 25.25 -4.59 0.36
N ALA A 6 25.07 -3.56 -0.48
CA ALA A 6 26.17 -2.90 -1.17
C ALA A 6 26.96 -1.99 -0.19
N PRO A 7 28.26 -2.21 0.02
CA PRO A 7 29.06 -1.37 0.91
C PRO A 7 29.02 0.11 0.48
N GLY A 8 28.72 1.02 1.42
CA GLY A 8 28.75 2.47 1.20
C GLY A 8 27.39 3.14 0.90
N TRP A 9 26.29 2.39 0.84
CA TRP A 9 24.97 2.95 0.53
C TRP A 9 24.48 4.02 1.52
N ARG A 10 24.86 3.90 2.80
CA ARG A 10 24.53 4.87 3.86
C ARG A 10 25.21 6.23 3.68
N ASP A 11 26.38 6.26 3.04
CA ASP A 11 27.15 7.48 2.85
C ASP A 11 26.66 8.26 1.62
N MET A 12 26.10 7.57 0.63
CA MET A 12 25.64 8.17 -0.62
C MET A 12 24.37 9.03 -0.47
N TYR A 13 23.61 8.86 0.61
CA TYR A 13 22.31 9.51 0.82
C TYR A 13 22.12 10.16 2.19
N ARG A 14 23.18 10.26 2.99
CA ARG A 14 23.15 10.88 4.33
C ARG A 14 22.55 12.28 4.33
N ASP A 15 22.77 13.02 3.24
CA ASP A 15 22.36 14.42 3.10
C ASP A 15 21.12 14.60 2.20
N ASN A 16 20.43 13.52 1.79
CA ASN A 16 19.24 13.63 0.95
C ASN A 16 17.98 13.81 1.81
N PRO A 17 17.34 15.00 1.81
CA PRO A 17 16.23 15.33 2.72
C PRO A 17 14.96 14.51 2.47
N TYR A 18 14.92 13.74 1.37
CA TYR A 18 13.80 12.85 1.05
C TYR A 18 13.89 11.46 1.72
N TYR A 19 15.03 11.09 2.31
CA TYR A 19 15.32 9.67 2.60
C TYR A 19 15.22 9.25 4.07
N PHE A 20 15.32 10.18 5.03
CA PHE A 20 15.50 9.77 6.43
C PHE A 20 14.64 10.47 7.49
N ASN A 21 13.86 11.50 7.16
CA ASN A 21 13.25 12.30 8.24
C ASN A 21 11.98 13.08 7.83
N ARG A 22 10.99 12.39 7.25
CA ARG A 22 9.61 12.89 7.30
C ARG A 22 8.84 11.98 8.22
N GLU A 23 8.23 12.59 9.24
CA GLU A 23 7.21 11.93 10.05
C GLU A 23 6.29 11.14 9.13
N VAL A 24 6.12 9.86 9.44
CA VAL A 24 5.15 9.03 8.75
C VAL A 24 3.82 9.78 8.78
N PRO A 25 3.20 10.08 7.62
CA PRO A 25 1.95 10.82 7.61
C PRO A 25 0.95 10.12 8.52
N ARG A 26 0.14 10.90 9.25
CA ARG A 26 -0.97 10.36 10.05
C ARG A 26 -2.28 10.82 9.43
N ILE A 27 -3.31 9.99 9.59
CA ILE A 27 -4.68 10.36 9.26
C ILE A 27 -5.24 11.15 10.45
N PRO A 28 -5.63 12.42 10.28
CA PRO A 28 -6.16 13.22 11.38
C PRO A 28 -7.39 12.56 12.03
N GLY A 29 -7.37 12.42 13.36
CA GLY A 29 -8.49 11.87 14.13
C GLY A 29 -8.66 10.34 14.04
N LEU A 30 -7.74 9.64 13.39
CA LEU A 30 -7.75 8.17 13.31
C LEU A 30 -6.48 7.60 13.94
N GLU A 31 -6.66 6.82 15.00
CA GLU A 31 -5.55 6.16 15.68
C GLU A 31 -5.24 4.81 15.02
N PRO A 32 -3.95 4.50 14.78
CA PRO A 32 -3.54 3.19 14.32
C PRO A 32 -3.88 2.11 15.35
N ILE A 33 -4.29 0.95 14.86
CA ILE A 33 -4.47 -0.23 15.69
C ILE A 33 -3.19 -1.05 15.73
N ASP A 34 -3.01 -1.76 16.84
CA ASP A 34 -1.95 -2.75 16.93
C ASP A 34 -2.41 -4.09 16.32
N VAL A 35 -1.51 -4.77 15.61
CA VAL A 35 -1.80 -6.04 14.92
C VAL A 35 -0.76 -7.11 15.29
N PRO A 36 -1.09 -8.41 15.18
CA PRO A 36 -0.11 -9.46 15.44
C PRO A 36 1.19 -9.29 14.63
N ALA A 37 2.32 -9.69 15.23
CA ALA A 37 3.65 -9.50 14.63
C ALA A 37 3.80 -10.08 13.21
N ARG A 38 3.04 -11.13 12.88
CA ARG A 38 3.00 -11.69 11.53
C ARG A 38 2.54 -10.67 10.49
N LEU A 39 1.51 -9.87 10.79
CA LEU A 39 0.94 -8.87 9.87
C LEU A 39 1.87 -7.65 9.72
N ARG A 40 2.60 -7.28 10.78
CA ARG A 40 3.57 -6.17 10.70
C ARG A 40 4.74 -6.43 9.74
N ARG A 41 4.97 -7.68 9.32
CA ARG A 41 6.07 -8.04 8.41
C ARG A 41 5.88 -7.35 7.06
N GLY A 42 6.86 -6.56 6.62
CA GLY A 42 6.80 -5.86 5.34
C GLY A 42 5.89 -4.62 5.32
N ALA A 43 5.31 -4.25 6.47
CA ALA A 43 4.64 -2.96 6.65
C ALA A 43 5.66 -1.82 6.85
N GLY A 44 6.81 -2.10 7.45
CA GLY A 44 7.90 -1.14 7.69
C GLY A 44 9.05 -1.23 6.69
N GLY A 45 9.92 -0.21 6.68
CA GLY A 45 11.18 -0.17 5.93
C GLY A 45 11.50 1.21 5.36
N ALA A 46 12.77 1.61 5.31
CA ALA A 46 13.24 2.83 4.63
C ALA A 46 13.29 2.65 3.10
N GLU A 47 12.64 1.60 2.57
CA GLU A 47 12.55 1.39 1.14
C GLU A 47 11.89 2.60 0.49
N ARG A 48 12.57 3.05 -0.59
CA ARG A 48 12.12 4.08 -1.54
C ARG A 48 10.62 4.24 -1.45
N GLN A 49 10.13 5.45 -1.17
CA GLN A 49 8.71 5.77 -1.31
C GLN A 49 8.28 5.43 -2.74
N GLY A 50 7.85 4.18 -2.94
CA GLY A 50 7.05 3.79 -4.08
C GLY A 50 5.70 4.47 -3.89
N THR A 51 4.98 4.63 -5.00
CA THR A 51 3.57 5.02 -4.94
C THR A 51 2.83 4.07 -3.99
N THR A 52 1.72 4.53 -3.42
CA THR A 52 0.87 3.69 -2.55
C THR A 52 0.51 2.35 -3.22
N HIS A 53 0.34 2.36 -4.55
CA HIS A 53 0.20 1.17 -5.40
C HIS A 53 1.34 0.15 -5.24
N TYR A 54 2.60 0.57 -5.37
CA TYR A 54 3.73 -0.33 -5.22
C TYR A 54 3.85 -0.89 -3.79
N THR A 55 3.67 -0.02 -2.80
CA THR A 55 3.78 -0.42 -1.38
C THR A 55 2.66 -1.39 -0.99
N ALA A 56 1.42 -1.11 -1.39
CA ALA A 56 0.27 -2.00 -1.16
C ALA A 56 0.43 -3.34 -1.87
N TRP A 57 0.83 -3.34 -3.15
CA TRP A 57 1.08 -4.57 -3.91
C TRP A 57 2.17 -5.43 -3.28
N LYS A 58 3.28 -4.82 -2.86
CA LYS A 58 4.37 -5.55 -2.20
C LYS A 58 3.94 -6.14 -0.86
N TYR A 59 3.14 -5.40 -0.09
CA TYR A 59 2.56 -5.90 1.15
C TYR A 59 1.65 -7.11 0.86
N LEU A 60 0.72 -6.99 -0.10
CA LEU A 60 -0.15 -8.08 -0.54
C LEU A 60 0.64 -9.37 -0.83
N LEU A 61 1.72 -9.28 -1.61
CA LEU A 61 2.52 -10.45 -1.99
C LEU A 61 3.26 -11.12 -0.83
N ARG A 62 3.50 -10.41 0.27
CA ARG A 62 4.10 -11.00 1.48
C ARG A 62 3.07 -11.71 2.35
N HIS A 63 1.79 -11.44 2.12
CA HIS A 63 0.67 -11.87 2.96
C HIS A 63 -0.39 -12.64 2.16
N THR A 64 -0.02 -13.30 1.05
CA THR A 64 -0.95 -14.01 0.16
C THR A 64 -1.72 -15.15 0.82
N SER A 65 -1.29 -15.59 2.01
CA SER A 65 -1.95 -16.61 2.81
C SER A 65 -2.95 -16.07 3.84
N GLU A 66 -3.02 -14.75 4.03
CA GLU A 66 -3.98 -14.15 4.95
C GLU A 66 -5.40 -14.24 4.36
N PRO A 67 -6.40 -14.72 5.13
CA PRO A 67 -7.77 -14.88 4.65
C PRO A 67 -8.36 -13.57 4.14
N GLY A 68 -9.08 -13.65 3.02
CA GLY A 68 -9.80 -12.51 2.46
C GLY A 68 -8.95 -11.32 2.03
N ILE A 69 -7.61 -11.45 2.02
CA ILE A 69 -6.72 -10.33 1.71
C ILE A 69 -6.95 -9.80 0.30
N ARG A 70 -7.05 -8.47 0.17
CA ARG A 70 -7.29 -7.78 -1.10
C ARG A 70 -6.43 -6.54 -1.22
N LEU A 71 -5.84 -6.35 -2.40
CA LEU A 71 -5.28 -5.07 -2.82
C LEU A 71 -6.41 -4.19 -3.32
N VAL A 72 -6.60 -3.04 -2.70
CA VAL A 72 -7.65 -2.11 -3.06
C VAL A 72 -7.03 -0.91 -3.75
N HIS A 73 -7.57 -0.54 -4.91
CA HIS A 73 -7.32 0.72 -5.58
C HIS A 73 -8.55 1.60 -5.42
N GLY A 74 -8.36 2.84 -5.00
CA GLY A 74 -9.46 3.74 -4.69
C GLY A 74 -9.03 5.19 -4.62
N ARG A 75 -9.87 6.03 -4.04
CA ARG A 75 -9.62 7.46 -3.84
C ARG A 75 -9.92 7.87 -2.41
N HIS A 76 -9.21 8.86 -1.93
CA HIS A 76 -9.52 9.57 -0.68
C HIS A 76 -9.93 11.00 -0.98
N ASP A 77 -10.79 11.57 -0.16
CA ASP A 77 -11.05 13.01 -0.20
C ASP A 77 -9.90 13.80 0.43
N ALA A 78 -9.71 15.03 -0.07
CA ALA A 78 -8.68 15.98 0.36
C ALA A 78 -8.69 16.31 1.87
N GLY A 79 -9.80 16.02 2.56
CA GLY A 79 -10.02 16.32 3.97
C GLY A 79 -9.12 15.56 4.95
N SER A 80 -8.42 14.52 4.50
CA SER A 80 -7.54 13.67 5.33
C SER A 80 -6.09 14.17 5.45
N GLY A 81 -5.85 15.46 5.20
CA GLY A 81 -4.51 16.06 5.32
C GLY A 81 -3.55 15.70 4.19
N GLY A 82 -4.06 15.33 3.01
CA GLY A 82 -3.28 15.11 1.79
C GLY A 82 -4.02 15.52 0.53
N GLU A 83 -3.33 15.54 -0.60
CA GLU A 83 -3.96 15.82 -1.88
C GLU A 83 -4.97 14.70 -2.23
N PRO A 84 -6.18 15.06 -2.68
CA PRO A 84 -7.14 14.09 -3.19
C PRO A 84 -6.50 13.40 -4.39
N GLY A 85 -6.55 12.07 -4.41
CA GLY A 85 -5.82 11.32 -5.42
C GLY A 85 -6.13 9.84 -5.39
N GLU A 86 -5.72 9.17 -6.46
CA GLU A 86 -5.79 7.73 -6.57
C GLU A 86 -4.76 7.09 -5.61
N GLN A 87 -5.24 6.18 -4.78
CA GLN A 87 -4.48 5.52 -3.73
C GLN A 87 -4.65 4.01 -3.81
N ALA A 88 -3.74 3.30 -3.15
CA ALA A 88 -3.91 1.88 -2.90
C ALA A 88 -3.64 1.54 -1.44
N TRP A 89 -4.39 0.56 -0.93
CA TRP A 89 -4.24 -0.01 0.40
C TRP A 89 -4.50 -1.51 0.34
N VAL A 90 -4.34 -2.20 1.46
CA VAL A 90 -4.65 -3.64 1.56
C VAL A 90 -5.67 -3.85 2.66
N GLU A 91 -6.75 -4.55 2.35
CA GLU A 91 -7.74 -5.00 3.32
C GLU A 91 -7.47 -6.47 3.67
N LEU A 92 -7.49 -6.79 4.96
CA LEU A 92 -7.25 -8.11 5.54
C LEU A 92 -8.56 -8.55 6.19
N ASP A 93 -9.16 -9.60 5.64
CA ASP A 93 -10.46 -10.16 6.07
C ASP A 93 -11.61 -9.14 6.18
N GLY A 94 -11.48 -7.98 5.54
CA GLY A 94 -12.45 -6.87 5.62
C GLY A 94 -12.45 -6.08 6.93
N GLU A 95 -11.72 -6.51 7.95
CA GLU A 95 -11.73 -5.87 9.28
C GLU A 95 -10.52 -4.96 9.52
N ILE A 96 -9.39 -5.26 8.89
CA ILE A 96 -8.14 -4.51 9.05
C ILE A 96 -7.70 -3.94 7.72
N THR A 97 -7.41 -2.64 7.69
CA THR A 97 -6.76 -1.96 6.58
C THR A 97 -5.29 -1.71 6.90
N PHE A 98 -4.39 -2.20 6.04
CA PHE A 98 -3.04 -1.68 5.93
C PHE A 98 -3.04 -0.52 4.92
N ASP A 99 -2.85 0.70 5.41
CA ASP A 99 -2.71 1.87 4.56
C ASP A 99 -1.25 1.99 4.08
N ALA A 100 -1.04 1.91 2.77
CA ALA A 100 0.28 1.97 2.19
C ALA A 100 0.93 3.37 2.27
N ARG A 101 0.13 4.44 2.46
CA ARG A 101 0.63 5.81 2.59
C ARG A 101 1.25 6.04 3.96
N THR A 102 0.50 5.76 5.01
CA THR A 102 0.95 5.89 6.39
C THR A 102 1.72 4.67 6.87
N ARG A 103 1.68 3.55 6.14
CA ARG A 103 2.29 2.27 6.54
C ARG A 103 1.83 1.81 7.93
N GLN A 104 0.58 2.11 8.25
CA GLN A 104 -0.07 1.80 9.52
C GLN A 104 -1.30 0.92 9.29
N PHE A 105 -1.76 0.34 10.39
CA PHE A 105 -2.94 -0.50 10.41
C PHE A 105 -4.09 0.24 11.05
N TYR A 106 -5.28 0.07 10.50
CA TYR A 106 -6.50 0.69 10.98
C TYR A 106 -7.63 -0.32 10.96
N ASP A 107 -8.65 -0.11 11.79
CA ASP A 107 -9.96 -0.72 11.57
C ASP A 107 -10.50 -0.26 10.20
N THR A 108 -10.98 -1.19 9.37
CA THR A 108 -11.42 -0.87 8.01
C THR A 108 -12.54 0.15 8.00
N SER A 109 -13.54 0.00 8.88
CA SER A 109 -14.71 0.89 8.91
C SER A 109 -14.32 2.30 9.33
N ALA A 110 -13.46 2.42 10.35
CA ALA A 110 -12.93 3.69 10.81
C ALA A 110 -12.02 4.36 9.78
N PHE A 111 -11.19 3.57 9.08
CA PHE A 111 -10.36 4.05 7.98
C PHE A 111 -11.21 4.64 6.86
N HIS A 112 -12.18 3.88 6.35
CA HIS A 112 -13.06 4.31 5.26
C HIS A 112 -13.81 5.59 5.63
N ALA A 113 -14.31 5.69 6.88
CA ALA A 113 -14.98 6.88 7.37
C ALA A 113 -14.04 8.09 7.47
N ALA A 114 -12.81 7.91 7.96
CA ALA A 114 -11.87 9.00 8.20
C ALA A 114 -11.29 9.61 6.91
N VAL A 115 -11.08 8.79 5.88
CA VAL A 115 -10.50 9.24 4.59
C VAL A 115 -11.53 9.39 3.49
N HIS A 116 -12.82 9.14 3.80
CA HIS A 116 -13.90 9.05 2.82
C HIS A 116 -13.51 8.14 1.65
N ALA A 117 -13.09 6.92 1.97
CA ALA A 117 -12.53 6.01 0.98
C ALA A 117 -13.59 5.60 -0.05
N GLU A 118 -13.29 5.85 -1.33
CA GLU A 118 -14.06 5.32 -2.45
C GLU A 118 -13.29 4.13 -3.05
N VAL A 119 -13.87 2.93 -2.94
CA VAL A 119 -13.30 1.72 -3.53
C VAL A 119 -13.61 1.69 -5.02
N ASN A 120 -12.58 1.89 -5.85
CA ASN A 120 -12.73 1.74 -7.30
C ASN A 120 -12.70 0.26 -7.69
N ARG A 121 -11.70 -0.47 -7.19
CA ARG A 121 -11.50 -1.90 -7.46
C ARG A 121 -10.73 -2.58 -6.33
N ALA A 122 -10.98 -3.87 -6.17
CA ALA A 122 -10.23 -4.74 -5.27
C ALA A 122 -9.76 -5.98 -6.02
N TYR A 123 -8.56 -6.46 -5.70
CA TYR A 123 -7.90 -7.59 -6.35
C TYR A 123 -7.42 -8.59 -5.32
N THR A 124 -7.68 -9.86 -5.56
CA THR A 124 -7.02 -10.96 -4.86
C THR A 124 -5.52 -10.99 -5.17
N PRO A 125 -4.70 -11.70 -4.36
CA PRO A 125 -3.28 -11.88 -4.66
C PRO A 125 -3.02 -12.44 -6.07
N THR A 126 -3.82 -13.40 -6.52
CA THR A 126 -3.66 -14.02 -7.83
C THR A 126 -3.96 -13.03 -8.97
N GLU A 127 -5.01 -12.22 -8.83
CA GLU A 127 -5.36 -11.20 -9.83
C GLU A 127 -4.30 -10.11 -9.91
N ALA A 128 -3.86 -9.59 -8.77
CA ALA A 128 -2.80 -8.58 -8.71
C ALA A 128 -1.47 -9.09 -9.29
N ALA A 129 -1.12 -10.35 -9.03
CA ALA A 129 0.06 -10.98 -9.62
C ALA A 129 -0.05 -11.12 -11.15
N ARG A 130 -1.21 -11.55 -11.66
CA ARG A 130 -1.46 -11.63 -13.11
C ARG A 130 -1.34 -10.28 -13.78
N LEU A 131 -1.92 -9.25 -13.17
CA LEU A 131 -1.85 -7.88 -13.68
C LEU A 131 -0.41 -7.36 -13.70
N MET A 132 0.33 -7.51 -12.61
CA MET A 132 1.74 -7.12 -12.56
C MET A 132 2.57 -7.83 -13.64
N LEU A 133 2.40 -9.15 -13.81
CA LEU A 133 3.13 -9.90 -14.85
C LEU A 133 2.76 -9.47 -16.28
N LYS A 134 1.54 -8.97 -16.48
CA LYS A 134 1.03 -8.55 -17.78
C LYS A 134 1.43 -7.13 -18.15
N THR A 135 1.44 -6.22 -17.18
CA THR A 135 1.61 -4.78 -17.42
C THR A 135 2.96 -4.23 -16.95
N ASP A 136 3.69 -4.97 -16.12
CA ASP A 136 4.97 -4.56 -15.53
C ASP A 136 4.88 -3.30 -14.62
N HIS A 137 3.71 -3.05 -14.02
CA HIS A 137 3.54 -2.03 -12.98
C HIS A 137 2.43 -2.42 -11.97
N PRO A 138 2.47 -1.92 -10.72
CA PRO A 138 1.56 -2.33 -9.64
C PRO A 138 0.20 -1.63 -9.68
N GLY A 139 -0.16 -1.04 -10.83
CA GLY A 139 -1.33 -0.21 -11.00
C GLY A 139 -1.08 1.30 -10.86
N PRO A 140 -2.16 2.11 -10.89
CA PRO A 140 -3.54 1.69 -11.12
C PRO A 140 -3.72 1.05 -12.51
N TRP A 141 -4.53 -0.01 -12.60
CA TRP A 141 -4.75 -0.72 -13.86
C TRP A 141 -6.06 -0.28 -14.51
N SER A 142 -5.96 0.11 -15.77
CA SER A 142 -7.08 0.46 -16.64
C SER A 142 -7.98 -0.74 -16.94
N GLY A 143 -9.20 -0.48 -17.43
CA GLY A 143 -10.10 -1.54 -17.88
C GLY A 143 -9.52 -2.43 -18.99
N GLY A 144 -8.76 -1.85 -19.92
CA GLY A 144 -8.11 -2.59 -21.01
C GLY A 144 -7.01 -3.52 -20.50
N GLU A 145 -6.20 -3.07 -19.55
CA GLU A 145 -5.17 -3.89 -18.91
C GLU A 145 -5.78 -5.06 -18.15
N ARG A 146 -6.86 -4.82 -17.39
CA ARG A 146 -7.63 -5.88 -16.72
C ARG A 146 -8.17 -6.91 -17.69
N HIS A 147 -8.82 -6.44 -18.76
CA HIS A 147 -9.34 -7.32 -19.80
C HIS A 147 -8.22 -8.17 -20.42
N SER A 148 -7.07 -7.56 -20.72
CA SER A 148 -5.91 -8.25 -21.27
C SER A 148 -5.29 -9.30 -20.33
N ALA A 149 -5.51 -9.16 -19.02
CA ALA A 149 -5.11 -10.10 -17.98
C ALA A 149 -6.20 -11.16 -17.68
N GLY A 150 -7.31 -11.16 -18.43
CA GLY A 150 -8.41 -12.10 -18.26
C GLY A 150 -9.31 -11.79 -17.06
N LEU A 151 -9.34 -10.52 -16.62
CA LEU A 151 -10.21 -10.05 -15.55
C LEU A 151 -11.37 -9.25 -16.14
N THR A 152 -12.57 -9.43 -15.56
CA THR A 152 -13.81 -8.75 -15.96
C THR A 152 -14.09 -7.53 -15.09
#